data_AF-A0A1I7RJP2-F1
#
_entry.id   AF-A0A1I7RJP2-F1
#
_cell.length_a   1.000
_cell.length_b   1.000
_cell.length_c   1.000
_cell.angle_alpha   90.00
_cell.angle_beta   90.00
_cell.angle_gamma   90.00
#
_symmetry.space_group_name_H-M   'P 1'
#
loop_
_entity.id
_entity.type
_entity.pdbx_description
1 polymer ?
#
loop_
_entity_poly.entity_id
_entity_poly.type
_entity_poly.pdbx_seq_one_letter_code
_entity_poly.pdbx_strand_id
1 'polypeptide(L)'
;MSYLRRLVKAFFVGIAGIGPFVILTCYIYFVLGYDEDHPWLSLMLTVTEALSFCYTAVIHAFTNFVPLSALKYDDDNRAFVIILYSIVFTTQITNFYFDVKFMLIGIERTIAFKRKATYETEGSHVGKEIAAVALAMAFVISVVRCDVVWRLNSTVEFDARLRKVMMWDKYFPGVLFAFSMATCAMFQGVFAFRCLSKNLRKLESSSLSESYETRQIVATMAWLRRLARVFVIITVGNFPFMGFTCYLYFVLGYDEDHPWMLMMVTVMFNMGNIYVCLTTIFMFQDFPQLRSAVYKDFPFLKWAEPAKIISQGECNAMYFEVLRTTWRHPRD
;
A
#
# COMPACT_ATOMS: atom_id res chain seq x y z
N MET A 1 28.91 17.92 15.87
CA MET A 1 29.30 16.55 15.45
C MET A 1 28.70 15.40 16.29
N SER A 2 28.56 15.51 17.62
CA SER A 2 28.05 14.40 18.45
C SER A 2 26.56 14.07 18.22
N TYR A 3 25.74 15.07 17.88
CA TYR A 3 24.31 14.93 17.61
C TYR A 3 24.04 14.18 16.30
N LEU A 4 24.71 14.56 15.22
CA LEU A 4 24.63 13.90 13.91
C LEU A 4 25.02 12.41 13.99
N ARG A 5 26.06 12.07 14.78
CA ARG A 5 26.42 10.66 15.03
C ARG A 5 25.34 9.87 15.75
N ARG A 6 24.63 10.47 16.71
CA ARG A 6 23.52 9.81 17.43
C ARG A 6 22.30 9.63 16.52
N LEU A 7 22.01 10.62 15.68
CA LEU A 7 20.93 10.60 14.70
C LEU A 7 21.18 9.53 13.62
N VAL A 8 22.41 9.42 13.13
CA VAL A 8 22.86 8.35 12.22
C VAL A 8 22.75 6.98 12.90
N LYS A 9 23.18 6.84 14.16
CA LYS A 9 23.06 5.56 14.88
C LYS A 9 21.60 5.14 15.10
N ALA A 10 20.71 6.06 15.47
CA ALA A 10 19.29 5.80 15.64
C ALA A 10 18.59 5.45 14.32
N PHE A 11 18.97 6.14 13.23
CA PHE A 11 18.55 5.83 11.87
C PHE A 11 18.93 4.40 11.47
N PHE A 12 20.17 3.98 11.74
CA PHE A 12 20.62 2.60 11.48
C PHE A 12 19.91 1.54 12.34
N VAL A 13 19.53 1.86 13.60
CA VAL A 13 18.79 0.94 14.47
C VAL A 13 17.31 0.81 14.06
N GLY A 14 16.66 1.90 13.64
CA GLY A 14 15.32 1.86 13.06
C GLY A 14 15.27 1.09 11.73
N ILE A 15 16.31 1.25 10.92
CA ILE A 15 16.53 0.44 9.71
C ILE A 15 16.86 -1.02 10.07
N ALA A 16 17.48 -1.34 11.20
CA ALA A 16 17.77 -2.74 11.52
C ALA A 16 16.51 -3.59 11.76
N GLY A 17 15.40 -3.00 12.22
CA GLY A 17 14.13 -3.71 12.44
C GLY A 17 13.21 -3.78 11.21
N ILE A 18 13.15 -2.71 10.41
CA ILE A 18 12.25 -2.58 9.24
C ILE A 18 13.01 -2.77 7.92
N GLY A 19 14.31 -2.49 7.92
CA GLY A 19 15.20 -2.54 6.76
C GLY A 19 15.32 -3.89 6.09
N PRO A 20 15.29 -5.04 6.77
CA PRO A 20 15.23 -6.33 6.06
C PRO A 20 13.99 -6.45 5.17
N PHE A 21 12.85 -5.91 5.61
CA PHE A 21 11.60 -5.90 4.83
C PHE A 21 11.64 -4.83 3.73
N VAL A 22 12.13 -3.61 4.01
CA VAL A 22 12.33 -2.57 2.98
C VAL A 22 13.28 -3.05 1.89
N ILE A 23 14.41 -3.65 2.27
CA ILE A 23 15.40 -4.22 1.35
C ILE A 23 14.79 -5.36 0.56
N LEU A 24 14.05 -6.27 1.19
CA LEU A 24 13.35 -7.36 0.51
C LEU A 24 12.31 -6.82 -0.50
N THR A 25 11.57 -5.77 -0.14
CA THR A 25 10.58 -5.16 -1.02
C THR A 25 11.21 -4.37 -2.18
N CYS A 26 12.29 -3.62 -1.93
CA CYS A 26 13.11 -2.98 -2.98
C CYS A 26 13.74 -4.00 -3.91
N TYR A 27 14.22 -5.11 -3.34
CA TYR A 27 14.78 -6.23 -4.08
C TYR A 27 13.74 -6.86 -5.01
N ILE A 28 12.54 -7.15 -4.48
CA ILE A 28 11.42 -7.67 -5.25
C ILE A 28 11.05 -6.73 -6.41
N TYR A 29 11.04 -5.41 -6.20
CA TYR A 29 10.80 -4.44 -7.26
C TYR A 29 11.87 -4.46 -8.35
N PHE A 30 13.15 -4.54 -7.96
CA PHE A 30 14.24 -4.56 -8.92
C PHE A 30 14.24 -5.85 -9.75
N VAL A 31 13.98 -7.00 -9.12
CA VAL A 31 13.89 -8.31 -9.80
C VAL A 31 12.70 -8.37 -10.75
N LEU A 32 11.55 -7.78 -10.37
CA LEU A 32 10.34 -7.80 -11.19
C LEU A 32 10.28 -6.69 -12.24
N GLY A 33 10.98 -5.57 -12.01
CA GLY A 33 11.04 -4.44 -12.95
C GLY A 33 11.99 -4.68 -14.13
N TYR A 34 12.83 -5.72 -14.07
CA TYR A 34 13.76 -6.07 -15.15
C TYR A 34 13.13 -7.00 -16.21
N ASP A 35 11.92 -7.51 -15.96
CA ASP A 35 11.21 -8.42 -16.87
C ASP A 35 10.04 -7.65 -17.52
N GLU A 36 10.35 -6.92 -18.60
CA GLU A 36 9.42 -6.00 -19.29
C GLU A 36 8.17 -6.70 -19.87
N ASP A 37 8.19 -8.03 -19.97
CA ASP A 37 7.17 -8.85 -20.64
C ASP A 37 6.16 -9.53 -19.69
N HIS A 38 6.22 -9.28 -18.37
CA HIS A 38 5.33 -9.98 -17.43
C HIS A 38 3.98 -9.25 -17.19
N PRO A 39 2.82 -9.87 -17.49
CA PRO A 39 1.49 -9.23 -17.49
C PRO A 39 0.87 -9.00 -16.10
N TRP A 40 1.62 -9.20 -15.02
CA TRP A 40 1.07 -9.23 -13.66
C TRP A 40 1.09 -7.83 -13.02
N LEU A 41 0.28 -6.93 -13.57
CA LEU A 41 0.02 -5.60 -13.00
C LEU A 41 -0.34 -5.65 -11.50
N SER A 42 -1.06 -6.70 -11.06
CA SER A 42 -1.38 -6.88 -9.63
C SER A 42 -0.12 -7.06 -8.78
N LEU A 43 0.89 -7.76 -9.31
CA LEU A 43 2.17 -7.94 -8.64
C LEU A 43 2.92 -6.61 -8.61
N MET A 44 3.01 -5.90 -9.75
CA MET A 44 3.62 -4.57 -9.83
C MET A 44 2.99 -3.59 -8.83
N LEU A 45 1.66 -3.48 -8.81
CA LEU A 45 0.93 -2.61 -7.89
C LEU A 45 1.19 -2.96 -6.42
N THR A 46 1.24 -4.26 -6.08
CA THR A 46 1.51 -4.72 -4.70
C THR A 46 2.94 -4.42 -4.28
N VAL A 47 3.89 -4.55 -5.19
CA VAL A 47 5.31 -4.28 -4.92
C VAL A 47 5.56 -2.79 -4.80
N THR A 48 5.01 -1.98 -5.72
CA THR A 48 5.06 -0.52 -5.63
C THR A 48 4.38 -0.03 -4.36
N GLU A 49 3.29 -0.67 -3.92
CA GLU A 49 2.62 -0.37 -2.65
C GLU A 49 3.52 -0.69 -1.45
N ALA A 50 4.06 -1.90 -1.39
CA ALA A 50 4.93 -2.31 -0.29
C ALA A 50 6.16 -1.39 -0.21
N LEU A 51 6.72 -0.98 -1.36
CA LEU A 51 7.81 -0.01 -1.46
C LEU A 51 7.40 1.36 -0.92
N SER A 52 6.25 1.86 -1.35
CA SER A 52 5.70 3.16 -0.95
C SER A 52 5.45 3.22 0.56
N PHE A 53 5.03 2.10 1.14
CA PHE A 53 4.79 2.01 2.56
C PHE A 53 6.09 1.86 3.37
N CYS A 54 7.05 1.07 2.88
CA CYS A 54 8.41 1.00 3.43
C CYS A 54 9.08 2.38 3.46
N TYR A 55 8.96 3.12 2.35
CA TYR A 55 9.37 4.51 2.25
C TYR A 55 8.70 5.38 3.32
N THR A 56 7.38 5.32 3.43
CA THR A 56 6.62 6.08 4.45
C THR A 56 7.06 5.73 5.87
N ALA A 57 7.23 4.44 6.19
CA ALA A 57 7.64 3.99 7.52
C ALA A 57 9.03 4.52 7.91
N VAL A 58 9.99 4.49 6.97
CA VAL A 58 11.35 5.03 7.18
C VAL A 58 11.30 6.54 7.39
N ILE A 59 10.56 7.27 6.55
CA ILE A 59 10.45 8.72 6.68
C ILE A 59 9.74 9.11 7.98
N HIS A 60 8.65 8.43 8.35
CA HIS A 60 7.94 8.69 9.61
C HIS A 60 8.83 8.41 10.82
N ALA A 61 9.62 7.34 10.83
CA ALA A 61 10.60 7.12 11.88
C ALA A 61 11.63 8.25 11.91
N PHE A 62 12.15 8.65 10.74
CA PHE A 62 13.14 9.71 10.63
C PHE A 62 12.61 11.06 11.16
N THR A 63 11.41 11.50 10.74
CA THR A 63 10.82 12.77 11.19
C THR A 63 10.58 12.82 12.68
N ASN A 64 10.26 11.69 13.32
CA ASN A 64 10.13 11.58 14.77
C ASN A 64 11.44 11.74 15.54
N PHE A 65 12.59 11.47 14.91
CA PHE A 65 13.91 11.66 15.52
C PHE A 65 14.50 13.06 15.30
N VAL A 66 13.92 13.86 14.40
CA VAL A 66 14.38 15.23 14.14
C VAL A 66 13.83 16.16 15.22
N PRO A 67 14.69 16.88 15.98
CA PRO A 67 14.22 17.81 17.00
C PRO A 67 13.50 18.99 16.35
N LEU A 68 12.46 19.52 17.01
CA LEU A 68 11.70 20.66 16.52
C LEU A 68 12.56 21.91 16.25
N SER A 69 13.67 22.08 16.98
CA SER A 69 14.62 23.17 16.76
C SER A 69 15.32 23.10 15.40
N ALA A 70 15.50 21.90 14.83
CA ALA A 70 16.10 21.72 13.50
C ALA A 70 15.09 21.91 12.36
N LEU A 71 13.79 22.08 12.68
CA LEU A 71 12.72 22.30 11.71
C LEU A 71 12.38 23.79 11.52
N LYS A 72 13.04 24.69 12.25
CA LYS A 72 12.85 26.14 12.12
C LYS A 72 13.40 26.64 10.80
N TYR A 73 12.62 27.47 10.11
CA TYR A 73 13.03 28.06 8.84
C TYR A 73 13.96 29.26 9.07
N ASP A 74 15.24 28.95 9.28
CA ASP A 74 16.31 29.92 9.46
C ASP A 74 17.34 29.79 8.32
N ASP A 75 18.10 30.85 8.03
CA ASP A 75 18.99 30.92 6.85
C ASP A 75 20.03 29.78 6.84
N ASP A 76 20.53 29.41 8.01
CA ASP A 76 21.52 28.32 8.17
C ASP A 76 20.95 26.92 7.87
N ASN A 77 19.64 26.72 8.02
CA ASN A 77 18.98 25.41 7.91
C ASN A 77 17.96 25.33 6.77
N ARG A 78 17.77 26.41 6.02
CA ARG A 78 16.74 26.56 4.98
C ARG A 78 16.72 25.41 3.98
N ALA A 79 17.88 25.02 3.47
CA ALA A 79 18.00 23.93 2.48
C ALA A 79 17.55 22.58 3.08
N PHE A 80 17.95 22.28 4.31
CA PHE A 80 17.56 21.05 5.01
C PHE A 80 16.05 21.00 5.22
N VAL A 81 15.45 22.10 5.69
CA VAL A 81 14.01 22.19 5.96
C VAL A 81 13.19 22.01 4.68
N ILE A 82 13.60 22.63 3.57
CA ILE A 82 12.94 22.47 2.26
C ILE A 82 13.00 21.01 1.79
N ILE A 83 14.18 20.38 1.87
CA ILE A 83 14.37 18.98 1.45
C ILE A 83 13.52 18.05 2.32
N LEU A 84 13.56 18.22 3.63
CA LEU A 84 12.82 17.39 4.57
C LEU A 84 11.31 17.52 4.33
N TYR A 85 10.77 18.73 4.24
CA TYR A 85 9.35 18.92 3.97
C TYR A 85 8.95 18.41 2.58
N SER A 86 9.82 18.49 1.57
CA SER A 86 9.55 17.90 0.25
C SER A 86 9.44 16.37 0.33
N ILE A 87 10.33 15.72 1.09
CA ILE A 87 10.30 14.28 1.34
C ILE A 87 9.05 13.87 2.13
N VAL A 88 8.66 14.63 3.14
CA VAL A 88 7.43 14.35 3.90
C VAL A 88 6.18 14.61 3.04
N PHE A 89 6.21 15.60 2.14
CA PHE A 89 5.11 15.82 1.22
C PHE A 89 4.91 14.63 0.28
N THR A 90 5.99 14.05 -0.24
CA THR A 90 5.90 12.85 -1.08
C THR A 90 5.37 11.64 -0.31
N THR A 91 5.59 11.51 1.01
CA THR A 91 4.97 10.43 1.79
C THR A 91 3.45 10.58 1.93
N GLN A 92 2.93 11.81 1.88
CA GLN A 92 1.47 12.03 1.89
C GLN A 92 0.83 11.52 0.60
N ILE A 93 1.49 11.74 -0.55
CA ILE A 93 1.02 11.24 -1.84
C ILE A 93 1.02 9.70 -1.83
N THR A 94 2.07 9.07 -1.31
CA THR A 94 2.13 7.61 -1.22
C THR A 94 1.09 7.03 -0.28
N ASN A 95 0.80 7.68 0.84
CA ASN A 95 -0.26 7.27 1.76
C ASN A 95 -1.65 7.36 1.11
N PHE A 96 -1.93 8.44 0.38
CA PHE A 96 -3.18 8.55 -0.37
C PHE A 96 -3.31 7.43 -1.40
N TYR A 97 -2.25 7.17 -2.17
CA TYR A 97 -2.23 6.09 -3.16
C TYR A 97 -2.51 4.73 -2.50
N PHE A 98 -1.95 4.50 -1.32
CA PHE A 98 -2.19 3.31 -0.51
C PHE A 98 -3.65 3.18 -0.05
N ASP A 99 -4.32 4.28 0.32
CA ASP A 99 -5.72 4.25 0.74
C ASP A 99 -6.66 3.91 -0.43
N VAL A 100 -6.39 4.43 -1.63
CA VAL A 100 -7.25 4.22 -2.80
C VAL A 100 -6.95 2.95 -3.59
N LYS A 101 -5.86 2.22 -3.29
CA LYS A 101 -5.40 1.05 -4.06
C LYS A 101 -6.48 0.00 -4.34
N PHE A 102 -7.35 -0.29 -3.35
CA PHE A 102 -8.36 -1.33 -3.50
C PHE A 102 -9.45 -0.89 -4.48
N MET A 103 -9.73 0.41 -4.53
CA MET A 103 -10.58 1.00 -5.54
C MET A 103 -9.93 0.90 -6.92
N LEU A 104 -8.64 1.23 -7.05
CA LEU A 104 -7.91 1.15 -8.33
C LEU A 104 -7.90 -0.28 -8.88
N ILE A 105 -7.56 -1.25 -8.03
CA ILE A 105 -7.56 -2.67 -8.40
C ILE A 105 -8.99 -3.13 -8.75
N GLY A 106 -10.00 -2.70 -8.00
CA GLY A 106 -11.40 -3.02 -8.30
C GLY A 106 -11.87 -2.46 -9.65
N ILE A 107 -11.49 -1.22 -9.97
CA ILE A 107 -11.79 -0.57 -11.25
C ILE A 107 -11.10 -1.29 -12.40
N GLU A 108 -9.79 -1.54 -12.28
CA GLU A 108 -9.02 -2.26 -13.30
C GLU A 108 -9.63 -3.64 -13.56
N ARG A 109 -9.89 -4.43 -12.52
CA ARG A 109 -10.52 -5.76 -12.69
C ARG A 109 -11.93 -5.69 -13.27
N THR A 110 -12.66 -4.61 -13.01
CA THR A 110 -13.97 -4.39 -13.65
C THR A 110 -13.82 -4.06 -15.14
N ILE A 111 -12.80 -3.30 -15.53
CA ILE A 111 -12.50 -2.98 -16.93
C ILE A 111 -12.03 -4.24 -17.66
N ALA A 112 -11.09 -4.99 -17.08
CA ALA A 112 -10.60 -6.26 -17.60
C ALA A 112 -11.77 -7.23 -17.84
N PHE A 113 -12.69 -7.33 -16.86
CA PHE A 113 -13.89 -8.15 -16.99
C PHE A 113 -14.81 -7.70 -18.14
N LYS A 114 -15.01 -6.38 -18.32
CA LYS A 114 -15.84 -5.85 -19.42
C LYS A 114 -15.18 -6.02 -20.79
N ARG A 115 -13.84 -6.03 -20.86
CA ARG A 115 -13.05 -6.12 -22.10
C ARG A 115 -12.29 -7.44 -22.24
N LYS A 116 -12.85 -8.54 -21.72
CA LYS A 116 -12.21 -9.87 -21.68
C LYS A 116 -11.63 -10.37 -23.02
N ALA A 117 -12.16 -9.91 -24.16
CA ALA A 117 -11.70 -10.31 -25.50
C ALA A 117 -10.50 -9.51 -26.03
N THR A 118 -10.26 -8.29 -25.54
CA THR A 118 -9.17 -7.41 -26.00
C THR A 118 -8.17 -7.06 -24.90
N TYR A 119 -8.41 -7.50 -23.67
CA TYR A 119 -7.56 -7.16 -22.53
C TYR A 119 -6.14 -7.76 -22.64
N GLU A 120 -6.01 -9.00 -23.13
CA GLU A 120 -4.69 -9.61 -23.38
C GLU A 120 -3.85 -8.81 -24.39
N THR A 121 -4.49 -8.21 -25.40
CA THR A 121 -3.78 -7.44 -26.45
C THR A 121 -3.53 -5.98 -26.06
N GLU A 122 -4.37 -5.38 -25.22
CA GLU A 122 -4.17 -4.03 -24.66
C GLU A 122 -3.08 -4.00 -23.56
N GLY A 123 -2.72 -5.16 -23.00
CA GLY A 123 -1.57 -5.32 -22.11
C GLY A 123 -1.63 -4.48 -20.83
N SER A 124 -0.46 -4.22 -20.23
CA SER A 124 -0.32 -3.47 -18.96
C SER A 124 -0.68 -1.98 -19.04
N HIS A 125 -1.09 -1.48 -20.22
CA HIS A 125 -1.32 -0.07 -20.50
C HIS A 125 -2.46 0.53 -19.65
N VAL A 126 -3.61 -0.16 -19.61
CA VAL A 126 -4.80 0.28 -18.85
C VAL A 126 -4.47 0.45 -17.36
N GLY A 127 -3.66 -0.45 -16.81
CA GLY A 127 -3.18 -0.37 -15.44
C GLY A 127 -2.31 0.85 -15.16
N LYS A 128 -1.37 1.13 -16.06
CA LYS A 128 -0.47 2.30 -15.97
C LYS A 128 -1.26 3.60 -16.05
N GLU A 129 -2.25 3.70 -16.94
CA GLU A 129 -3.12 4.87 -17.05
C GLU A 129 -3.92 5.11 -15.77
N ILE A 130 -4.56 4.07 -15.22
CA ILE A 130 -5.33 4.17 -13.98
C ILE A 130 -4.43 4.61 -12.82
N ALA A 131 -3.23 4.03 -12.70
CA ALA A 131 -2.25 4.41 -11.68
C ALA A 131 -1.77 5.86 -11.85
N ALA A 132 -1.48 6.30 -13.09
CA ALA A 132 -1.05 7.66 -13.38
C ALA A 132 -2.14 8.69 -13.03
N VAL A 133 -3.39 8.42 -13.40
CA VAL A 133 -4.54 9.27 -13.05
C VAL A 133 -4.73 9.33 -11.53
N ALA A 134 -4.58 8.20 -10.83
CA ALA A 134 -4.67 8.16 -9.38
C ALA A 134 -3.57 8.99 -8.70
N LEU A 135 -2.33 8.91 -9.18
CA LEU A 135 -1.22 9.72 -8.68
C LEU A 135 -1.42 11.21 -8.95
N ALA A 136 -1.93 11.57 -10.14
CA ALA A 136 -2.26 12.96 -10.45
C ALA A 136 -3.37 13.49 -9.53
N MET A 137 -4.43 12.71 -9.29
CA MET A 137 -5.48 13.08 -8.34
C MET A 137 -4.94 13.21 -6.91
N ALA A 138 -4.06 12.30 -6.48
CA ALA A 138 -3.42 12.34 -5.17
C ALA A 138 -2.62 13.64 -5.00
N PHE A 139 -1.84 14.01 -6.01
CA PHE A 139 -1.07 15.25 -6.01
C PHE A 139 -1.98 16.48 -5.92
N VAL A 140 -3.03 16.55 -6.75
CA VAL A 140 -3.99 17.67 -6.74
C VAL A 140 -4.68 17.79 -5.38
N ILE A 141 -5.17 16.68 -4.81
CA ILE A 141 -5.83 16.68 -3.50
C ILE A 141 -4.86 17.15 -2.41
N SER A 142 -3.60 16.69 -2.44
CA SER A 142 -2.57 17.13 -1.50
C SER A 142 -2.29 18.63 -1.61
N VAL A 143 -2.17 19.17 -2.82
CA VAL A 143 -1.94 20.62 -3.03
C VAL A 143 -3.12 21.45 -2.55
N VAL A 144 -4.35 21.10 -2.95
CA VAL A 144 -5.58 21.80 -2.52
C VAL A 144 -5.67 21.79 -1.01
N ARG A 145 -5.39 20.66 -0.37
CA ARG A 145 -5.40 20.56 1.08
C ARG A 145 -4.31 21.43 1.73
N CYS A 146 -3.09 21.43 1.20
CA CYS A 146 -2.03 22.29 1.72
C CYS A 146 -2.46 23.77 1.69
N ASP A 147 -3.11 24.23 0.63
CA ASP A 147 -3.68 25.58 0.55
C ASP A 147 -4.78 25.83 1.61
N VAL A 148 -5.71 24.88 1.78
CA VAL A 148 -6.76 24.99 2.80
C VAL A 148 -6.18 25.08 4.22
N VAL A 149 -5.26 24.18 4.58
CA VAL A 149 -4.63 24.17 5.91
C VAL A 149 -3.81 25.45 6.14
N TRP A 150 -3.14 25.95 5.09
CA TRP A 150 -2.39 27.20 5.13
C TRP A 150 -3.30 28.39 5.46
N ARG A 151 -4.46 28.49 4.82
CA ARG A 151 -5.44 29.56 5.03
C ARG A 151 -6.10 29.48 6.41
N LEU A 152 -6.45 28.28 6.87
CA LEU A 152 -7.11 28.08 8.17
C LEU A 152 -6.19 28.41 9.36
N ASN A 153 -4.87 28.32 9.19
CA ASN A 153 -3.90 28.59 10.25
C ASN A 153 -3.20 29.95 10.07
N SER A 154 -3.90 30.94 9.50
CA SER A 154 -3.35 32.27 9.14
C SER A 154 -2.87 33.12 10.32
N THR A 155 -3.24 32.77 11.54
CA THR A 155 -2.85 33.45 12.78
C THR A 155 -1.67 32.81 13.49
N VAL A 156 -1.26 31.59 13.08
CA VAL A 156 -0.17 30.83 13.69
C VAL A 156 1.17 31.29 13.11
N GLU A 157 2.24 31.22 13.92
CA GLU A 157 3.62 31.47 13.47
C GLU A 157 3.98 30.67 12.19
N PHE A 158 4.81 31.25 11.33
CA PHE A 158 5.15 30.70 10.02
C PHE A 158 5.68 29.26 10.09
N ASP A 159 6.63 28.98 10.99
CA ASP A 159 7.23 27.65 11.15
C ASP A 159 6.20 26.60 11.59
N ALA A 160 5.38 26.94 12.58
CA ALA A 160 4.32 26.06 13.07
C ALA A 160 3.25 25.82 12.01
N ARG A 161 2.92 26.84 11.20
CA ARG A 161 2.01 26.71 10.06
C ARG A 161 2.61 25.80 8.98
N LEU A 162 3.86 26.02 8.60
CA LEU A 162 4.56 25.21 7.60
C LEU A 162 4.61 23.73 8.03
N ARG A 163 4.90 23.47 9.31
CA ARG A 163 4.84 22.13 9.92
C ARG A 163 3.46 21.51 9.76
N LYS A 164 2.39 22.21 10.13
CA LYS A 164 1.00 21.71 10.00
C LYS A 164 0.61 21.41 8.55
N VAL A 165 1.10 22.20 7.61
CA VAL A 165 0.78 22.07 6.18
C VAL A 165 1.54 20.92 5.53
N MET A 166 2.79 20.68 5.92
CA MET A 166 3.67 19.69 5.29
C MET A 166 3.72 18.33 6.03
N MET A 167 3.57 18.32 7.36
CA MET A 167 3.65 17.11 8.21
C MET A 167 2.26 16.71 8.73
N TRP A 168 1.48 16.03 7.89
CA TRP A 168 0.09 15.71 8.21
C TRP A 168 -0.07 14.67 9.32
N ASP A 169 0.94 13.81 9.49
CA ASP A 169 1.05 12.84 10.57
C ASP A 169 1.11 13.50 11.96
N LYS A 170 1.47 14.78 12.01
CA LYS A 170 1.53 15.60 13.23
C LYS A 170 0.32 16.49 13.45
N TYR A 171 -0.50 16.66 12.44
CA TYR A 171 -1.67 17.53 12.48
C TYR A 171 -2.94 16.71 12.67
N PHE A 172 -3.62 16.82 13.82
CA PHE A 172 -4.72 15.94 14.20
C PHE A 172 -5.91 15.98 13.22
N PRO A 173 -6.40 17.16 12.78
CA PRO A 173 -7.44 17.21 11.75
C PRO A 173 -7.00 16.53 10.45
N GLY A 174 -5.69 16.54 10.18
CA GLY A 174 -5.10 15.83 9.06
C GLY A 174 -5.16 14.31 9.18
N VAL A 175 -4.87 13.78 10.37
CA VAL A 175 -5.00 12.35 10.70
C VAL A 175 -6.47 11.91 10.66
N LEU A 176 -7.38 12.73 11.20
CA LEU A 176 -8.82 12.48 11.16
C LEU A 176 -9.36 12.41 9.71
N PHE A 177 -8.92 13.32 8.86
CA PHE A 177 -9.26 13.30 7.44
C PHE A 177 -8.75 12.03 6.75
N ALA A 178 -7.48 11.67 6.97
CA ALA A 178 -6.89 10.46 6.38
C ALA A 178 -7.66 9.19 6.81
N PHE A 179 -7.97 9.07 8.10
CA PHE A 179 -8.77 7.96 8.62
C PHE A 179 -10.17 7.89 8.01
N SER A 180 -10.82 9.05 7.82
CA SER A 180 -12.14 9.14 7.19
C SER A 180 -12.08 8.69 5.72
N MET A 181 -11.06 9.15 4.98
CA MET A 181 -10.81 8.73 3.60
C MET A 181 -10.54 7.22 3.49
N ALA A 182 -9.69 6.67 4.37
CA ALA A 182 -9.40 5.24 4.43
C ALA A 182 -10.67 4.41 4.72
N THR A 183 -11.54 4.91 5.61
CA THR A 183 -12.83 4.28 5.93
C THR A 183 -13.78 4.30 4.72
N CYS A 184 -13.88 5.43 4.02
CA CYS A 184 -14.66 5.53 2.80
C CYS A 184 -14.14 4.58 1.71
N ALA A 185 -12.81 4.57 1.50
CA ALA A 185 -12.16 3.69 0.55
C ALA A 185 -12.37 2.21 0.89
N MET A 186 -12.39 1.85 2.19
CA MET A 186 -12.74 0.50 2.66
C MET A 186 -14.14 0.10 2.19
N PHE A 187 -15.16 0.92 2.48
CA PHE A 187 -16.54 0.60 2.10
C PHE A 187 -16.70 0.50 0.58
N GLN A 188 -16.08 1.42 -0.16
CA GLN A 188 -16.10 1.40 -1.61
C GLN A 188 -15.41 0.17 -2.19
N GLY A 189 -14.25 -0.22 -1.65
CA GLY A 189 -13.53 -1.42 -2.03
C GLY A 189 -14.38 -2.67 -1.81
N VAL A 190 -14.96 -2.82 -0.61
CA VAL A 190 -15.86 -3.95 -0.29
C VAL A 190 -17.06 -4.01 -1.24
N PHE A 191 -17.65 -2.86 -1.57
CA PHE A 191 -18.75 -2.78 -2.52
C PHE A 191 -18.32 -3.23 -3.92
N ALA A 192 -17.21 -2.71 -4.45
CA ALA A 192 -16.65 -3.10 -5.74
C ALA A 192 -16.37 -4.61 -5.79
N PHE A 193 -15.77 -5.17 -4.74
CA PHE A 193 -15.50 -6.61 -4.64
C PHE A 193 -16.78 -7.46 -4.65
N ARG A 194 -17.84 -7.01 -3.96
CA ARG A 194 -19.12 -7.71 -3.96
C ARG A 194 -19.79 -7.67 -5.32
N CYS A 195 -19.78 -6.53 -6.00
CA CYS A 195 -20.33 -6.39 -7.35
C CYS A 195 -19.58 -7.28 -8.35
N LEU A 196 -18.25 -7.25 -8.33
CA LEU A 196 -17.43 -8.09 -9.22
C LEU A 196 -17.65 -9.58 -8.94
N SER A 197 -17.71 -9.99 -7.67
CA SER A 197 -17.99 -11.38 -7.29
C SER A 197 -19.38 -11.87 -7.76
N LYS A 198 -20.39 -11.01 -7.75
CA LYS A 198 -21.73 -11.35 -8.26
C LYS A 198 -21.73 -11.52 -9.78
N ASN A 199 -21.00 -10.67 -10.49
CA ASN A 199 -20.91 -10.72 -11.95
C ASN A 199 -20.15 -11.97 -12.43
N LEU A 200 -19.08 -12.36 -11.73
CA LEU A 200 -18.29 -13.55 -12.06
C LEU A 200 -19.09 -14.87 -11.95
N ARG A 201 -20.05 -14.96 -11.03
CA ARG A 201 -20.86 -16.18 -10.85
C ARG A 201 -21.88 -16.44 -11.96
N LYS A 202 -22.17 -15.44 -12.79
CA LYS A 202 -23.22 -15.51 -13.82
C LYS A 202 -22.69 -15.86 -15.21
N LEU A 203 -21.39 -16.09 -15.36
CA LEU A 203 -20.76 -16.29 -16.66
C LEU A 203 -20.46 -17.74 -16.94
N GLU A 204 -20.95 -18.19 -18.08
CA GLU A 204 -20.43 -19.34 -18.81
C GLU A 204 -19.31 -18.84 -19.73
N SER A 205 -18.14 -19.46 -19.68
CA SER A 205 -17.02 -19.13 -20.55
C SER A 205 -17.25 -19.76 -21.93
N SER A 206 -17.21 -18.93 -22.97
CA SER A 206 -17.48 -19.37 -24.34
C SER A 206 -16.19 -19.77 -25.08
N SER A 207 -15.03 -19.27 -24.64
CA SER A 207 -13.72 -19.57 -25.23
C SER A 207 -12.65 -19.91 -24.19
N LEU A 208 -11.55 -20.51 -24.65
CA LEU A 208 -10.42 -20.94 -23.83
C LEU A 208 -9.66 -19.76 -23.19
N SER A 209 -9.46 -18.67 -23.95
CA SER A 209 -8.88 -17.41 -23.43
C SER A 209 -9.80 -16.78 -22.37
N GLU A 210 -11.12 -16.73 -22.60
CA GLU A 210 -12.07 -16.23 -21.59
C GLU A 210 -12.05 -17.07 -20.29
N SER A 211 -11.90 -18.38 -20.42
CA SER A 211 -11.79 -19.30 -19.26
C SER A 211 -10.51 -19.06 -18.47
N TYR A 212 -9.39 -18.81 -19.15
CA TYR A 212 -8.11 -18.48 -18.50
C TYR A 212 -8.20 -17.16 -17.72
N GLU A 213 -8.67 -16.10 -18.37
CA GLU A 213 -8.88 -14.79 -17.74
C GLU A 213 -9.85 -14.86 -16.55
N THR A 214 -10.95 -15.60 -16.70
CA THR A 214 -11.90 -15.80 -15.60
C THR A 214 -11.24 -16.48 -14.41
N ARG A 215 -10.40 -17.51 -14.63
CA ARG A 215 -9.65 -18.18 -13.56
C ARG A 215 -8.65 -17.23 -12.89
N GLN A 216 -7.96 -16.39 -13.67
CA GLN A 216 -7.02 -15.41 -13.15
C GLN A 216 -7.71 -14.34 -12.30
N ILE A 217 -8.87 -13.85 -12.75
CA ILE A 217 -9.71 -12.92 -11.98
C ILE A 217 -10.18 -13.60 -10.69
N VAL A 218 -10.64 -14.86 -10.73
CA VAL A 218 -11.08 -15.60 -9.52
C VAL A 218 -9.94 -15.78 -8.52
N ALA A 219 -8.74 -16.15 -8.97
CA ALA A 219 -7.56 -16.29 -8.11
C ALA A 219 -7.16 -14.93 -7.48
N THR A 220 -7.11 -13.88 -8.30
CA THR A 220 -6.81 -12.52 -7.82
C THR A 220 -7.86 -12.04 -6.82
N MET A 221 -9.13 -12.32 -7.06
CA MET A 221 -10.23 -11.98 -6.15
C MET A 221 -10.17 -12.72 -4.82
N ALA A 222 -9.69 -13.97 -4.80
CA ALA A 222 -9.49 -14.73 -3.56
C ALA A 222 -8.40 -14.09 -2.70
N TRP A 223 -7.27 -13.70 -3.31
CA TRP A 223 -6.19 -12.99 -2.64
C TRP A 223 -6.63 -11.60 -2.15
N LEU A 224 -7.26 -10.80 -3.02
CA LEU A 224 -7.79 -9.47 -2.64
C LEU A 224 -8.81 -9.53 -1.50
N ARG A 225 -9.63 -10.59 -1.43
CA ARG A 225 -10.55 -10.79 -0.31
C ARG A 225 -9.83 -10.96 1.02
N ARG A 226 -8.67 -11.63 1.05
CA ARG A 226 -7.84 -11.78 2.27
C ARG A 226 -7.27 -10.42 2.69
N LEU A 227 -6.72 -9.67 1.73
CA LEU A 227 -6.20 -8.32 1.97
C LEU A 227 -7.28 -7.37 2.49
N ALA A 228 -8.45 -7.35 1.84
CA ALA A 228 -9.57 -6.53 2.26
C ALA A 228 -10.08 -6.90 3.66
N ARG A 229 -10.06 -8.20 4.02
CA ARG A 229 -10.42 -8.64 5.39
C ARG A 229 -9.45 -8.09 6.43
N VAL A 230 -8.14 -8.16 6.18
CA VAL A 230 -7.13 -7.63 7.11
C VAL A 230 -7.23 -6.11 7.19
N PHE A 231 -7.46 -5.43 6.06
CA PHE A 231 -7.72 -3.99 6.04
C PHE A 231 -8.91 -3.63 6.93
N VAL A 232 -10.05 -4.32 6.77
CA VAL A 232 -11.24 -4.12 7.61
C VAL A 232 -10.94 -4.33 9.09
N ILE A 233 -10.25 -5.43 9.45
CA ILE A 233 -9.90 -5.72 10.85
C ILE A 233 -9.06 -4.58 11.44
N ILE A 234 -8.08 -4.08 10.68
CA ILE A 234 -7.15 -3.04 11.12
C ILE A 234 -7.85 -1.68 11.21
N THR A 235 -8.69 -1.32 10.23
CA THR A 235 -9.49 -0.10 10.27
C THR A 235 -10.46 -0.12 11.45
N VAL A 236 -11.21 -1.22 11.66
CA VAL A 236 -12.11 -1.41 12.81
C VAL A 236 -11.34 -1.35 14.13
N GLY A 237 -10.19 -2.01 14.22
CA GLY A 237 -9.32 -1.97 15.39
C GLY A 237 -8.77 -0.59 15.71
N ASN A 238 -8.69 0.32 14.73
CA ASN A 238 -8.27 1.70 14.90
C ASN A 238 -9.37 2.64 15.43
N PHE A 239 -10.66 2.27 15.35
CA PHE A 239 -11.76 3.14 15.81
C PHE A 239 -11.67 3.54 17.29
N PRO A 240 -11.38 2.63 18.25
CA PRO A 240 -11.25 3.01 19.65
C PRO A 240 -10.13 4.02 19.89
N PHE A 241 -8.99 3.86 19.21
CA PHE A 241 -7.85 4.78 19.31
C PHE A 241 -8.22 6.15 18.73
N MET A 242 -8.83 6.18 17.54
CA MET A 242 -9.31 7.43 16.94
C MET A 242 -10.36 8.13 17.82
N GLY A 243 -11.32 7.38 18.37
CA GLY A 243 -12.34 7.90 19.27
C GLY A 243 -11.74 8.51 20.53
N PHE A 244 -10.74 7.84 21.11
CA PHE A 244 -10.01 8.37 22.26
C PHE A 244 -9.20 9.62 21.89
N THR A 245 -8.52 9.65 20.75
CA THR A 245 -7.82 10.86 20.25
C THR A 245 -8.79 12.01 20.02
N CYS A 246 -9.97 11.76 19.45
CA CYS A 246 -11.02 12.77 19.30
C CYS A 246 -11.49 13.31 20.65
N TYR A 247 -11.65 12.45 21.66
CA TYR A 247 -12.01 12.86 23.02
C TYR A 247 -10.92 13.75 23.65
N LEU A 248 -9.64 13.37 23.54
CA LEU A 248 -8.53 14.17 24.04
C LEU A 248 -8.49 15.56 23.38
N TYR A 249 -8.69 15.62 22.06
CA TYR A 249 -8.61 16.88 21.31
C TYR A 249 -9.84 17.78 21.52
N PHE A 250 -11.04 17.27 21.27
CA PHE A 250 -12.26 18.10 21.25
C PHE A 250 -12.88 18.32 22.64
N VAL A 251 -12.73 17.36 23.57
CA VAL A 251 -13.36 17.46 24.89
C VAL A 251 -12.37 17.97 25.93
N LEU A 252 -11.14 17.43 25.96
CA LEU A 252 -10.12 17.84 26.93
C LEU A 252 -9.24 19.00 26.45
N GLY A 253 -9.29 19.36 25.16
CA GLY A 253 -8.54 20.49 24.61
C GLY A 253 -7.03 20.26 24.59
N TYR A 254 -6.56 19.00 24.51
CA TYR A 254 -5.14 18.71 24.47
C TYR A 254 -4.52 19.13 23.13
N ASP A 255 -3.35 19.75 23.20
CA ASP A 255 -2.58 20.12 22.00
C ASP A 255 -2.03 18.89 21.28
N GLU A 256 -1.72 19.04 19.99
CA GLU A 256 -1.22 17.99 19.10
C GLU A 256 0.13 17.43 19.56
N ASP A 257 0.94 18.30 20.19
CA ASP A 257 2.25 17.96 20.75
C ASP A 257 2.15 17.26 22.13
N HIS A 258 0.94 17.07 22.68
CA HIS A 258 0.76 16.40 23.97
C HIS A 258 1.16 14.91 23.91
N PRO A 259 1.90 14.36 24.90
CA PRO A 259 2.40 12.97 24.86
C PRO A 259 1.31 11.91 24.62
N TRP A 260 0.14 12.05 25.26
CA TRP A 260 -0.99 11.15 25.03
C TRP A 260 -1.52 11.17 23.58
N MET A 261 -1.57 12.34 22.93
CA MET A 261 -1.98 12.47 21.53
C MET A 261 -0.98 11.77 20.62
N LEU A 262 0.32 12.06 20.80
CA LEU A 262 1.41 11.45 20.06
C LEU A 262 1.44 9.92 20.23
N MET A 263 1.23 9.42 21.44
CA MET A 263 1.18 7.98 21.71
C MET A 263 0.04 7.31 20.94
N MET A 264 -1.16 7.88 20.94
CA MET A 264 -2.31 7.31 20.24
C MET A 264 -2.14 7.32 18.73
N VAL A 265 -1.67 8.43 18.16
CA VAL A 265 -1.35 8.53 16.73
C VAL A 265 -0.28 7.51 16.34
N THR A 266 0.75 7.33 17.19
CA THR A 266 1.80 6.33 16.97
C THR A 266 1.26 4.90 16.98
N VAL A 267 0.34 4.57 17.89
CA VAL A 267 -0.33 3.25 17.91
C VAL A 267 -1.11 3.03 16.62
N MET A 268 -1.84 4.04 16.14
CA MET A 268 -2.58 3.96 14.89
C MET A 268 -1.68 3.74 13.67
N PHE A 269 -0.55 4.45 13.59
CA PHE A 269 0.45 4.23 12.53
C PHE A 269 1.05 2.81 12.60
N ASN A 270 1.31 2.29 13.79
CA ASN A 270 1.81 0.92 13.95
C ASN A 270 0.81 -0.15 13.50
N MET A 271 -0.50 0.09 13.66
CA MET A 271 -1.52 -0.79 13.08
C MET A 271 -1.44 -0.82 11.55
N GLY A 272 -1.14 0.31 10.91
CA GLY A 272 -0.81 0.36 9.48
C GLY A 272 0.44 -0.45 9.11
N ASN A 273 1.49 -0.39 9.93
CA ASN A 273 2.68 -1.23 9.73
C ASN A 273 2.37 -2.72 9.81
N ILE A 274 1.54 -3.13 10.78
CA ILE A 274 1.07 -4.52 10.90
C ILE A 274 0.32 -4.95 9.64
N TYR A 275 -0.53 -4.09 9.08
CA TYR A 275 -1.22 -4.37 7.82
C TYR A 275 -0.21 -4.74 6.74
N VAL A 276 0.82 -3.92 6.53
CA VAL A 276 1.80 -4.14 5.45
C VAL A 276 2.66 -5.37 5.67
N CYS A 277 3.01 -5.68 6.92
CA CYS A 277 3.68 -6.94 7.24
C CYS A 277 2.81 -8.13 6.83
N LEU A 278 1.52 -8.11 7.19
CA LEU A 278 0.58 -9.19 6.84
C LEU A 278 0.37 -9.30 5.32
N THR A 279 0.23 -8.19 4.61
CA THR A 279 0.06 -8.23 3.15
C THR A 279 1.30 -8.76 2.43
N THR A 280 2.49 -8.42 2.91
CA THR A 280 3.76 -8.93 2.38
C THR A 280 3.86 -10.44 2.59
N ILE A 281 3.46 -10.94 3.77
CA ILE A 281 3.40 -12.38 4.05
C ILE A 281 2.42 -13.08 3.10
N PHE A 282 1.22 -12.54 2.91
CA PHE A 282 0.23 -13.12 1.99
C PHE A 282 0.71 -13.11 0.54
N MET A 283 1.37 -12.04 0.11
CA MET A 283 1.97 -11.95 -1.21
C MET A 283 3.04 -13.04 -1.39
N PHE A 284 3.91 -13.24 -0.40
CA PHE A 284 4.91 -14.30 -0.44
C PHE A 284 4.30 -15.71 -0.51
N GLN A 285 3.18 -15.93 0.20
CA GLN A 285 2.49 -17.22 0.22
C GLN A 285 1.76 -17.50 -1.10
N ASP A 286 1.05 -16.52 -1.64
CA ASP A 286 0.13 -16.71 -2.77
C ASP A 286 0.83 -16.56 -4.14
N PHE A 287 2.02 -15.94 -4.22
CA PHE A 287 2.79 -15.82 -5.47
C PHE A 287 4.02 -16.76 -5.46
N PRO A 288 3.92 -18.00 -5.97
CA PRO A 288 5.02 -18.97 -5.96
C PRO A 288 6.24 -18.51 -6.77
N GLN A 289 6.04 -17.72 -7.82
CA GLN A 289 7.12 -17.13 -8.63
C GLN A 289 7.98 -16.19 -7.77
N LEU A 290 7.33 -15.33 -6.99
CA LEU A 290 8.00 -14.42 -6.06
C LEU A 290 8.81 -15.19 -5.02
N ARG A 291 8.19 -16.22 -4.43
CA ARG A 291 8.85 -17.10 -3.46
C ARG A 291 10.05 -17.83 -4.07
N SER A 292 9.94 -18.31 -5.31
CA SER A 292 11.04 -18.96 -6.01
C SER A 292 12.20 -18.00 -6.30
N ALA A 293 11.90 -16.77 -6.71
CA ALA A 293 12.91 -15.72 -6.86
C ALA A 293 13.61 -15.43 -5.53
N VAL A 294 12.85 -15.08 -4.49
CA VAL A 294 13.41 -14.80 -3.16
C VAL A 294 14.24 -15.97 -2.61
N TYR A 295 13.83 -17.23 -2.81
CA TYR A 295 14.62 -18.40 -2.38
C TYR A 295 15.86 -18.69 -3.23
N LYS A 296 15.86 -18.27 -4.50
CA LYS A 296 17.06 -18.34 -5.35
C LYS A 296 18.13 -17.41 -4.81
N ASP A 297 17.72 -16.21 -4.41
CA ASP A 297 18.65 -15.13 -4.06
C ASP A 297 18.98 -15.10 -2.56
N PHE A 298 18.07 -15.61 -1.71
CA PHE A 298 18.26 -15.77 -0.28
C PHE A 298 18.00 -17.23 0.14
N PRO A 299 18.90 -18.16 -0.19
CA PRO A 299 18.69 -19.59 0.07
C PRO A 299 18.58 -19.95 1.57
N PHE A 300 19.06 -19.07 2.47
CA PHE A 300 18.92 -19.22 3.92
C PHE A 300 17.50 -18.97 4.46
N LEU A 301 16.60 -18.37 3.65
CA LEU A 301 15.20 -18.14 4.01
C LEU A 301 14.28 -19.34 3.70
N LYS A 302 14.83 -20.47 3.22
CA LYS A 302 14.07 -21.71 2.97
C LYS A 302 13.57 -22.32 4.29
N TRP A 303 12.50 -21.77 4.85
CA TRP A 303 11.85 -22.26 6.07
C TRP A 303 10.74 -23.28 5.79
N ALA A 304 10.33 -23.43 4.54
CA ALA A 304 9.38 -24.44 4.08
C ALA A 304 9.84 -24.99 2.74
N GLU A 305 9.67 -26.30 2.53
CA GLU A 305 9.88 -26.90 1.22
C GLU A 305 9.05 -26.12 0.19
N PRO A 306 9.66 -25.66 -0.92
CA PRO A 306 8.91 -24.96 -1.95
C PRO A 306 7.74 -25.84 -2.37
N ALA A 307 6.55 -25.23 -2.54
CA ALA A 307 5.48 -25.92 -3.26
C ALA A 307 6.09 -26.45 -4.55
N LYS A 308 6.06 -27.78 -4.73
CA LYS A 308 6.79 -28.51 -5.78
C LYS A 308 6.70 -27.69 -7.06
N ILE A 309 7.83 -27.18 -7.54
CA ILE A 309 7.87 -26.43 -8.80
C ILE A 309 7.44 -27.45 -9.85
N ILE A 310 6.19 -27.32 -10.27
CA ILE A 310 5.62 -28.19 -11.28
C ILE A 310 6.42 -27.88 -12.54
N SER A 311 7.24 -28.83 -12.98
CA SER A 311 8.02 -28.66 -14.21
C SER A 311 7.09 -28.33 -15.37
N GLN A 312 7.56 -27.65 -16.42
CA GLN A 312 6.69 -27.30 -17.56
C GLN A 312 6.03 -28.55 -18.18
N GLY A 313 6.70 -29.71 -18.09
CA GLY A 313 6.14 -31.03 -18.40
C GLY A 313 5.06 -31.50 -17.42
N GLU A 314 5.26 -31.38 -16.10
CA GLU A 314 4.23 -31.70 -15.10
C GLU A 314 3.07 -30.68 -15.13
N CYS A 315 3.30 -29.44 -15.56
CA CYS A 315 2.29 -28.38 -15.63
C CYS A 315 1.40 -28.61 -16.85
N ASN A 316 2.01 -28.99 -17.98
CA ASN A 316 1.29 -29.51 -19.12
C ASN A 316 0.56 -30.82 -18.76
N ALA A 317 1.17 -31.73 -18.00
CA ALA A 317 0.51 -32.96 -17.57
C ALA A 317 -0.68 -32.67 -16.65
N MET A 318 -0.55 -31.79 -15.65
CA MET A 318 -1.66 -31.34 -14.80
C MET A 318 -2.73 -30.60 -15.61
N TYR A 319 -2.32 -29.80 -16.60
CA TYR A 319 -3.23 -29.09 -17.51
C TYR A 319 -4.02 -30.08 -18.38
N PHE A 320 -3.36 -31.11 -18.94
CA PHE A 320 -4.00 -32.17 -19.71
C PHE A 320 -4.83 -33.10 -18.83
N GLU A 321 -4.43 -33.36 -17.59
CA GLU A 321 -5.16 -34.18 -16.62
C GLU A 321 -6.40 -33.45 -16.11
N VAL A 322 -6.31 -32.13 -15.88
CA VAL A 322 -7.47 -31.27 -15.63
C VAL A 322 -8.37 -31.23 -16.85
N LEU A 323 -7.86 -31.00 -18.07
CA LEU A 323 -8.69 -31.09 -19.29
C LEU A 323 -9.39 -32.44 -19.42
N ARG A 324 -8.69 -33.54 -19.16
CA ARG A 324 -9.22 -34.91 -19.25
C ARG A 324 -10.27 -35.22 -18.21
N THR A 325 -10.13 -34.69 -16.99
CA THR A 325 -11.12 -34.84 -15.92
C THR A 325 -12.32 -33.91 -16.11
N THR A 326 -12.13 -32.74 -16.73
CA THR A 326 -13.22 -31.80 -17.03
C THR A 326 -14.00 -32.15 -18.31
N TRP A 327 -13.40 -32.94 -19.22
CA TRP A 327 -14.05 -33.45 -20.45
C TRP A 327 -14.79 -34.77 -20.27
N ARG A 328 -14.70 -35.44 -19.12
CA ARG A 328 -15.62 -36.54 -18.82
C ARG A 328 -17.02 -35.95 -18.62
N HIS A 329 -17.89 -36.20 -19.59
CA HIS A 329 -19.29 -35.80 -19.50
C HIS A 329 -19.93 -36.44 -18.25
N PRO A 330 -20.91 -35.80 -17.60
CA PRO A 330 -21.60 -36.35 -16.42
C PRO A 330 -22.46 -37.61 -16.71
N ARG A 331 -22.26 -38.28 -17.85
CA ARG A 331 -23.03 -39.43 -18.32
C ARG A 331 -22.17 -40.59 -18.86
N ASP A 332 -20.86 -40.53 -18.64
CA ASP A 332 -19.98 -41.71 -18.63
C ASP A 332 -19.55 -41.97 -17.18
#